data_AF-A0A7S3ATR2-F1
#
_entry.id   AF-A0A7S3ATR2-F1
#
_cell.length_a   1.000
_cell.length_b   1.000
_cell.length_c   1.000
_cell.angle_alpha   90.00
_cell.angle_beta   90.00
_cell.angle_gamma   90.00
#
_symmetry.space_group_name_H-M   'P 1'
#
loop_
_entity.id
_entity.type
_entity.pdbx_description
1 polymer ?
#
loop_
_entity_poly.entity_id
_entity_poly.type
_entity_poly.pdbx_seq_one_letter_code
_entity_poly.pdbx_strand_id
1 'polypeptide(L)'
;MITSPPKAAKATLSALRTKVRFVGGMVKNSMAAIVKAVPTGLHAYGAALLAQQEKKLLRSARAAKLRSVALLVFIVTYIVGGGGMFAGIEGWRYVDGLYFATVTLTTVGYGDLNPLTGIGRFLAIVYCLVGFTLVLGMLLSLTSQLREIATTRAQLFAAKLGMSGDEAEGGESNRRSRDSRVSWQGKSAPWFS
;
A
#
# COMPACT_ATOMS: atom_id res chain seq x y z
N MET A 1 20.52 -23.46 71.81
CA MET A 1 20.93 -22.05 72.05
C MET A 1 21.40 -21.47 70.72
N ILE A 2 20.60 -20.59 70.11
CA ILE A 2 20.85 -20.03 68.78
C ILE A 2 21.77 -18.82 68.95
N THR A 3 22.99 -18.90 68.43
CA THR A 3 24.01 -17.86 68.59
C THR A 3 23.67 -16.65 67.71
N SER A 4 23.64 -15.46 68.31
CA SER A 4 23.37 -14.20 67.60
C SER A 4 24.46 -13.90 66.56
N PRO A 5 24.11 -13.34 65.39
CA PRO A 5 25.09 -13.01 64.37
C PRO A 5 26.07 -11.90 64.84
N PRO A 6 27.36 -11.98 64.47
CA PRO A 6 28.42 -11.11 64.97
C PRO A 6 28.16 -9.64 64.59
N LYS A 7 28.44 -8.71 65.53
CA LYS A 7 28.22 -7.26 65.36
C LYS A 7 28.85 -6.68 64.08
N ALA A 8 29.95 -7.25 63.61
CA ALA A 8 30.63 -6.88 62.36
C ALA A 8 29.75 -7.09 61.10
N ALA A 9 28.93 -8.15 61.07
CA ALA A 9 28.06 -8.45 59.93
C ALA A 9 26.93 -7.41 59.78
N LYS A 10 26.45 -6.82 60.87
CA LYS A 10 25.40 -5.78 60.82
C LYS A 10 25.93 -4.45 60.26
N ALA A 11 27.19 -4.12 60.54
CA ALA A 11 27.85 -2.91 60.04
C ALA A 11 28.20 -3.02 58.55
N THR A 12 28.63 -4.20 58.09
CA THR A 12 28.88 -4.42 56.66
C THR A 12 27.58 -4.45 55.86
N LEU A 13 26.50 -5.01 56.41
CA LEU A 13 25.18 -5.00 55.78
C LEU A 13 24.55 -3.60 55.71
N SER A 14 24.77 -2.73 56.71
CA SER A 14 24.29 -1.35 56.65
C SER A 14 25.07 -0.53 55.62
N ALA A 15 26.38 -0.74 55.51
CA ALA A 15 27.20 -0.13 54.47
C ALA A 15 26.79 -0.62 53.06
N LEU A 16 26.57 -1.93 52.87
CA LEU A 16 26.11 -2.48 51.60
C LEU A 16 24.73 -1.94 51.22
N ARG A 17 23.80 -1.86 52.17
CA ARG A 17 22.45 -1.33 51.95
C ARG A 17 22.44 0.14 51.56
N THR A 18 23.36 0.92 52.12
CA THR A 18 23.51 2.35 51.80
C THR A 18 24.12 2.53 50.40
N LYS A 19 25.11 1.70 50.04
CA LYS A 19 25.73 1.69 48.70
C LYS A 19 24.76 1.24 47.60
N VAL A 20 23.94 0.21 47.87
CA VAL A 20 22.87 -0.25 46.97
C VAL A 20 21.80 0.82 46.79
N ARG A 21 21.44 1.55 47.85
CA ARG A 21 20.47 2.66 47.78
C ARG A 21 21.03 3.85 46.98
N PHE A 22 22.32 4.12 47.09
CA PHE A 22 23.01 5.18 46.34
C PHE A 22 23.12 4.84 44.84
N VAL A 23 23.54 3.62 44.48
CA VAL A 23 23.58 3.16 43.08
C VAL A 23 22.18 3.12 42.47
N GLY A 24 21.18 2.65 43.21
CA GLY A 24 19.78 2.67 42.76
C GLY A 24 19.24 4.08 42.49
N GLY A 25 19.64 5.07 43.30
CA GLY A 25 19.31 6.49 43.06
C GLY A 25 20.02 7.07 41.83
N MET A 26 21.30 6.71 41.64
CA MET A 26 22.10 7.18 40.50
C MET A 26 21.59 6.59 39.17
N VAL A 27 21.20 5.31 39.14
CA VAL A 27 20.57 4.68 37.96
C VAL A 27 19.21 5.31 37.67
N LYS A 28 18.37 5.58 38.68
CA LYS A 28 17.08 6.23 38.48
C LYS A 28 17.22 7.67 37.97
N ASN A 29 18.19 8.42 38.47
CA ASN A 29 18.44 9.79 38.01
C ASN A 29 19.03 9.82 36.60
N SER A 30 19.91 8.89 36.23
CA SER A 30 20.42 8.74 34.86
C SER A 30 19.35 8.26 33.90
N MET A 31 18.49 7.30 34.28
CA MET A 31 17.35 6.89 33.44
C MET A 31 16.33 8.01 33.28
N ALA A 32 16.04 8.77 34.33
CA ALA A 32 15.16 9.93 34.24
C ALA A 32 15.77 11.03 33.36
N ALA A 33 17.10 11.22 33.38
CA ALA A 33 17.80 12.12 32.48
C ALA A 33 17.78 11.63 31.04
N ILE A 34 17.97 10.32 30.79
CA ILE A 34 17.88 9.71 29.45
C ILE A 34 16.46 9.79 28.91
N VAL A 35 15.43 9.47 29.72
CA VAL A 35 14.01 9.56 29.34
C VAL A 35 13.55 11.00 29.13
N LYS A 36 14.10 11.98 29.86
CA LYS A 36 13.87 13.42 29.61
C LYS A 36 14.71 13.98 28.45
N ALA A 37 15.83 13.33 28.12
CA ALA A 37 16.68 13.66 26.98
C ALA A 37 16.22 13.00 25.68
N VAL A 38 15.35 11.97 25.74
CA VAL A 38 14.47 11.61 24.62
C VAL A 38 13.64 12.86 24.35
N PRO A 39 13.79 13.53 23.20
CA PRO A 39 13.06 14.76 22.95
C PRO A 39 11.58 14.42 23.09
N THR A 40 10.82 15.23 23.82
CA THR A 40 9.34 15.25 23.75
C THR A 40 8.86 15.39 22.30
N GLY A 41 9.75 15.84 21.43
CA GLY A 41 9.67 15.77 19.98
C GLY A 41 9.57 14.37 19.38
N LEU A 42 10.05 13.26 19.96
CA LEU A 42 10.01 11.91 19.36
C LEU A 42 8.60 11.30 19.34
N HIS A 43 7.81 11.55 20.39
CA HIS A 43 6.37 11.24 20.38
C HIS A 43 5.59 12.17 19.44
N ALA A 44 5.98 13.45 19.35
CA ALA A 44 5.40 14.40 18.41
C ALA A 44 5.83 14.14 16.95
N TYR A 45 7.06 13.66 16.71
CA TYR A 45 7.62 13.30 15.40
C TYR A 45 6.98 12.01 14.92
N GLY A 46 6.83 11.01 15.80
CA GLY A 46 6.08 9.78 15.51
C GLY A 46 4.62 10.08 15.18
N ALA A 47 3.94 10.90 15.98
CA ALA A 47 2.57 11.32 15.70
C ALA A 47 2.46 12.19 14.44
N ALA A 48 3.41 13.09 14.20
CA ALA A 48 3.45 13.91 12.98
C ALA A 48 3.73 13.06 11.74
N LEU A 49 4.58 12.04 11.82
CA LEU A 49 4.88 11.10 10.75
C LEU A 49 3.69 10.19 10.44
N LEU A 50 3.00 9.67 11.46
CA LEU A 50 1.76 8.90 11.30
C LEU A 50 0.68 9.78 10.66
N ALA A 51 0.50 11.02 11.14
CA ALA A 51 -0.44 11.98 10.56
C ALA A 51 -0.04 12.41 9.13
N GLN A 52 1.26 12.47 8.80
CA GLN A 52 1.74 12.75 7.45
C GLN A 52 1.52 11.57 6.50
N GLN A 53 1.70 10.34 6.98
CA GLN A 53 1.43 9.12 6.21
C GLN A 53 -0.05 9.00 5.88
N GLU A 54 -0.93 9.19 6.87
CA GLU A 54 -2.37 9.15 6.65
C GLU A 54 -2.82 10.21 5.65
N LYS A 55 -2.31 11.45 5.76
CA LYS A 55 -2.66 12.51 4.79
C LYS A 55 -2.16 12.21 3.38
N LYS A 56 -0.99 11.58 3.20
CA LYS A 56 -0.49 11.18 1.88
C LYS A 56 -1.31 10.03 1.29
N LEU A 57 -1.63 9.00 2.08
CA LEU A 57 -2.47 7.87 1.69
C LEU A 57 -3.90 8.30 1.37
N LEU A 58 -4.48 9.19 2.18
CA LEU A 58 -5.82 9.73 1.94
C LEU A 58 -5.84 10.62 0.69
N ARG A 59 -4.76 11.37 0.40
CA ARG A 59 -4.68 12.19 -0.82
C ARG A 59 -4.56 11.33 -2.08
N SER A 60 -3.74 10.28 -2.08
CA SER A 60 -3.63 9.36 -3.22
C SER A 60 -4.92 8.56 -3.42
N ALA A 61 -5.51 8.05 -2.33
CA ALA A 61 -6.79 7.33 -2.37
C ALA A 61 -7.95 8.23 -2.81
N ARG A 62 -8.01 9.49 -2.33
CA ARG A 62 -9.00 10.47 -2.79
C ARG A 62 -8.80 10.84 -4.24
N ALA A 63 -7.57 11.02 -4.71
CA ALA A 63 -7.30 11.34 -6.11
C ALA A 63 -7.68 10.17 -7.05
N ALA A 64 -7.35 8.93 -6.68
CA ALA A 64 -7.77 7.75 -7.43
C ALA A 64 -9.29 7.59 -7.45
N LYS A 65 -9.94 7.72 -6.29
CA LYS A 65 -11.40 7.66 -6.17
C LYS A 65 -12.09 8.80 -6.93
N LEU A 66 -11.58 10.02 -6.86
CA LEU A 66 -12.12 11.17 -7.58
C LEU A 66 -11.99 11.00 -9.09
N ARG A 67 -10.85 10.50 -9.59
CA ARG A 67 -10.67 10.18 -11.01
C ARG A 67 -11.70 9.16 -11.49
N SER A 68 -11.90 8.07 -10.73
CA SER A 68 -12.87 7.04 -11.11
C SER A 68 -14.31 7.53 -11.05
N VAL A 69 -14.66 8.37 -10.07
CA VAL A 69 -15.97 9.03 -10.00
C VAL A 69 -16.16 9.99 -11.18
N ALA A 70 -15.14 10.77 -11.54
CA ALA A 70 -15.19 11.67 -12.69
C ALA A 70 -15.41 10.91 -14.01
N LEU A 71 -14.75 9.76 -14.20
CA LEU A 71 -14.97 8.89 -15.37
C LEU A 71 -16.39 8.33 -15.42
N LEU A 72 -16.95 7.92 -14.28
CA LEU A 72 -18.35 7.47 -14.19
C LEU A 72 -19.33 8.57 -14.60
N VAL A 73 -19.16 9.79 -14.05
CA VAL A 73 -19.99 10.94 -14.40
C VAL A 73 -19.87 11.29 -15.88
N PHE A 74 -18.65 11.20 -16.44
CA PHE A 74 -18.41 11.42 -17.86
C PHE A 74 -19.14 10.38 -18.72
N ILE A 75 -19.11 9.09 -18.35
CA ILE A 75 -19.83 8.03 -19.05
C ILE A 75 -21.35 8.26 -19.00
N VAL A 76 -21.90 8.60 -17.83
CA VAL A 76 -23.35 8.89 -17.71
C VAL A 76 -23.74 10.07 -18.59
N THR A 77 -22.94 11.15 -18.58
CA THR A 77 -23.18 12.32 -19.43
C THR A 77 -23.09 11.95 -20.91
N TYR A 78 -22.15 11.09 -21.29
CA TYR A 78 -21.99 10.57 -22.65
C TYR A 78 -23.22 9.78 -23.12
N ILE A 79 -23.79 8.92 -22.26
CA ILE A 79 -25.03 8.17 -22.56
C ILE A 79 -26.23 9.12 -22.70
N VAL A 80 -26.40 10.04 -21.75
CA VAL A 80 -27.51 11.00 -21.72
C VAL A 80 -27.48 11.93 -22.94
N GLY A 81 -26.29 12.41 -23.31
CA GLY A 81 -26.07 13.22 -24.51
C GLY A 81 -26.24 12.44 -25.80
N GLY A 82 -25.69 11.23 -25.87
CA GLY A 82 -25.86 10.31 -27.01
C GLY A 82 -27.33 9.97 -27.25
N GLY A 83 -28.07 9.66 -26.19
CA GLY A 83 -29.50 9.37 -26.28
C GLY A 83 -30.32 10.55 -26.82
N GLY A 84 -30.01 11.77 -26.40
CA GLY A 84 -30.63 12.99 -26.94
C GLY A 84 -30.29 13.23 -28.41
N MET A 85 -29.03 13.00 -28.78
CA MET A 85 -28.57 13.12 -30.17
C MET A 85 -29.30 12.14 -31.09
N PHE A 86 -29.35 10.85 -30.73
CA PHE A 86 -30.04 9.84 -31.55
C PHE A 86 -31.56 10.05 -31.59
N ALA A 87 -32.16 10.47 -30.48
CA ALA A 87 -33.58 10.84 -30.45
C ALA A 87 -33.90 11.98 -31.43
N GLY A 88 -33.06 13.02 -31.48
CA GLY A 88 -33.26 14.15 -32.40
C GLY A 88 -33.06 13.80 -33.88
N ILE A 89 -32.11 12.91 -34.19
CA ILE A 89 -31.76 12.55 -35.59
C ILE A 89 -32.75 11.55 -36.18
N GLU A 90 -33.13 10.53 -35.40
CA GLU A 90 -34.02 9.46 -35.86
C GLU A 90 -35.50 9.75 -35.56
N GLY A 91 -35.81 10.88 -34.90
CA GLY A 91 -37.16 11.23 -34.50
C GLY A 91 -37.73 10.32 -33.41
N TRP A 92 -36.87 9.65 -32.64
CA TRP A 92 -37.30 8.80 -31.55
C TRP A 92 -37.67 9.60 -30.30
N ARG A 93 -38.42 8.98 -29.39
CA ARG A 93 -38.61 9.56 -28.07
C ARG A 93 -37.26 9.56 -27.34
N TYR A 94 -37.05 10.54 -26.47
CA TYR A 94 -35.80 10.64 -25.71
C TYR A 94 -35.45 9.34 -24.95
N VAL A 95 -36.46 8.65 -24.42
CA VAL A 95 -36.31 7.38 -23.70
C VAL A 95 -35.79 6.26 -24.62
N ASP A 96 -36.27 6.20 -25.86
CA ASP A 96 -35.86 5.19 -26.84
C ASP A 96 -34.43 5.43 -27.31
N GLY A 97 -34.06 6.71 -27.50
CA GLY A 97 -32.68 7.11 -27.78
C GLY A 97 -31.73 6.80 -26.62
N LEU A 98 -32.15 7.05 -25.38
CA LEU A 98 -31.37 6.72 -24.18
C LEU A 98 -31.19 5.21 -24.03
N TYR A 99 -32.23 4.43 -24.31
CA TYR A 99 -32.18 2.98 -24.33
C TYR A 99 -31.17 2.50 -25.38
N PHE A 100 -31.25 2.98 -26.61
CA PHE A 100 -30.30 2.64 -27.67
C PHE A 100 -28.86 2.99 -27.27
N ALA A 101 -28.62 4.20 -26.76
CA ALA A 101 -27.30 4.67 -26.33
C ALA A 101 -26.72 3.81 -25.20
N THR A 102 -27.56 3.38 -24.25
CA THR A 102 -27.17 2.53 -23.12
C THR A 102 -26.86 1.11 -23.58
N VAL A 103 -27.78 0.46 -24.31
CA VAL A 103 -27.65 -0.93 -24.80
C VAL A 103 -26.44 -1.09 -25.73
N THR A 104 -26.16 -0.06 -26.53
CA THR A 104 -24.98 -0.01 -27.40
C THR A 104 -23.69 0.13 -26.58
N LEU A 105 -23.66 1.02 -25.58
CA LEU A 105 -22.46 1.22 -24.76
C LEU A 105 -22.18 0.04 -23.84
N THR A 106 -23.21 -0.61 -23.30
CA THR A 106 -23.10 -1.84 -22.52
C THR A 106 -22.80 -3.06 -23.39
N THR A 107 -22.67 -2.89 -24.71
CA THR A 107 -22.41 -3.96 -25.70
C THR A 107 -23.44 -5.09 -25.68
N VAL A 108 -24.64 -4.83 -25.17
CA VAL A 108 -25.74 -5.81 -25.16
C VAL A 108 -26.33 -5.95 -26.55
N GLY A 109 -26.55 -4.80 -27.22
CA GLY A 109 -26.87 -4.75 -28.64
C GLY A 109 -28.07 -5.60 -29.09
N TYR A 110 -29.23 -5.46 -28.45
CA TYR A 110 -30.44 -6.23 -28.82
C TYR A 110 -30.84 -6.08 -30.29
N GLY A 111 -30.55 -4.92 -30.90
CA GLY A 111 -30.80 -4.66 -32.32
C GLY A 111 -32.27 -4.38 -32.67
N ASP A 112 -33.12 -4.24 -31.66
CA ASP A 112 -34.52 -3.84 -31.74
C ASP A 112 -34.70 -2.37 -32.18
N LEU A 113 -33.82 -1.50 -31.71
CA LEU A 113 -33.71 -0.11 -32.14
C LEU A 113 -32.37 0.11 -32.84
N ASN A 114 -32.40 0.61 -34.07
CA ASN A 114 -31.22 0.90 -34.87
C ASN A 114 -31.42 2.12 -35.77
N PRO A 115 -30.40 2.97 -35.96
CA PRO A 115 -30.53 4.17 -36.78
C PRO A 115 -30.77 3.79 -38.25
N LEU A 116 -31.83 4.36 -38.82
CA LEU A 116 -32.23 4.14 -40.20
C LEU A 116 -31.65 5.24 -41.11
N THR A 117 -31.37 6.42 -40.56
CA THR A 117 -30.78 7.52 -41.33
C THR A 117 -29.31 7.26 -41.65
N GLY A 118 -28.85 7.70 -42.83
CA GLY A 118 -27.44 7.58 -43.22
C GLY A 118 -26.50 8.29 -42.24
N ILE A 119 -26.91 9.46 -41.73
CA ILE A 119 -26.16 10.24 -40.75
C ILE A 119 -26.15 9.54 -39.38
N GLY A 120 -27.30 9.02 -38.94
CA GLY A 120 -27.42 8.27 -37.68
C GLY A 120 -26.53 7.04 -37.64
N ARG A 121 -26.41 6.30 -38.75
CA ARG A 121 -25.50 5.15 -38.87
C ARG A 121 -24.04 5.54 -38.76
N PHE A 122 -23.63 6.60 -39.45
CA PHE A 122 -22.25 7.11 -39.34
C PHE A 122 -21.93 7.53 -37.91
N LEU A 123 -22.84 8.29 -37.28
CA LEU A 123 -22.68 8.72 -35.88
C LEU A 123 -22.69 7.55 -34.91
N ALA A 124 -23.48 6.50 -35.15
CA ALA A 124 -23.46 5.29 -34.33
C ALA A 124 -22.11 4.59 -34.35
N ILE A 125 -21.45 4.50 -35.52
CA ILE A 125 -20.11 3.93 -35.63
C ILE A 125 -19.11 4.75 -34.81
N VAL A 126 -19.12 6.08 -34.97
CA VAL A 126 -18.24 6.98 -34.21
C VAL A 126 -18.53 6.88 -32.71
N TYR A 127 -19.80 6.85 -32.32
CA TYR A 127 -20.26 6.71 -30.95
C TYR A 127 -19.77 5.40 -30.32
N CYS A 128 -19.79 4.29 -31.06
CA CYS A 128 -19.25 3.01 -30.60
C CYS A 128 -17.75 3.07 -30.37
N LEU A 129 -16.98 3.67 -31.29
CA LEU A 129 -15.52 3.76 -31.16
C LEU A 129 -15.12 4.57 -29.92
N VAL A 130 -15.72 5.74 -29.73
CA VAL A 130 -15.46 6.60 -28.56
C VAL A 130 -15.94 5.89 -27.29
N GLY A 131 -17.15 5.33 -27.30
CA GLY A 131 -17.73 4.60 -26.18
C GLY A 131 -16.84 3.44 -25.71
N PHE A 132 -16.29 2.66 -26.65
CA PHE A 132 -15.41 1.55 -26.33
C PHE A 132 -14.12 2.00 -25.62
N THR A 133 -13.51 3.11 -26.06
CA THR A 133 -12.33 3.65 -25.37
C THR A 133 -12.62 4.11 -23.94
N LEU A 134 -13.82 4.64 -23.68
CA LEU A 134 -14.25 5.05 -22.34
C LEU A 134 -14.43 3.85 -21.42
N VAL A 135 -15.10 2.79 -21.90
CA VAL A 135 -15.27 1.54 -21.14
C VAL A 135 -13.92 0.90 -20.84
N LEU A 136 -13.01 0.86 -21.82
CA LEU A 136 -11.67 0.32 -21.64
C LEU A 136 -10.85 1.13 -20.62
N GLY A 137 -10.92 2.47 -20.68
CA GLY A 137 -10.30 3.36 -19.69
C GLY A 137 -10.82 3.12 -18.28
N MET A 138 -12.12 2.88 -18.13
CA MET A 138 -12.71 2.53 -16.84
C MET A 138 -12.22 1.16 -16.32
N LEU A 139 -12.11 0.16 -17.20
CA LEU A 139 -11.57 -1.15 -16.84
C LEU A 139 -10.11 -1.04 -16.35
N LEU A 140 -9.28 -0.27 -17.05
CA LEU A 140 -7.90 0.01 -16.63
C LEU A 140 -7.86 0.72 -15.28
N SER A 141 -8.72 1.72 -15.05
CA SER A 141 -8.82 2.40 -13.75
C SER A 141 -9.27 1.46 -12.63
N LEU A 142 -10.05 0.43 -12.92
CA LEU A 142 -10.45 -0.56 -11.91
C LEU A 142 -9.30 -1.51 -11.60
N THR A 143 -8.59 -1.99 -12.63
CA THR A 143 -7.44 -2.88 -12.44
C THR A 143 -6.30 -2.21 -11.66
N SER A 144 -6.07 -0.91 -11.85
CA SER A 144 -5.07 -0.17 -11.07
C SER A 144 -5.42 -0.12 -9.59
N GLN A 145 -6.69 0.14 -9.24
CA GLN A 145 -7.14 0.12 -7.84
C GLN A 145 -7.01 -1.27 -7.22
N LEU A 146 -7.37 -2.33 -7.95
CA LEU A 146 -7.25 -3.71 -7.47
C LEU A 146 -5.78 -4.08 -7.22
N ARG A 147 -4.87 -3.66 -8.10
CA ARG A 147 -3.42 -3.86 -7.93
C ARG A 147 -2.91 -3.15 -6.68
N GLU A 148 -3.29 -1.89 -6.47
CA GLU A 148 -2.89 -1.12 -5.29
C GLU A 148 -3.36 -1.77 -3.97
N ILE A 149 -4.58 -2.31 -3.94
CA ILE A 149 -5.11 -3.01 -2.77
C ILE A 149 -4.38 -4.34 -2.56
N ALA A 150 -4.11 -5.09 -3.64
CA ALA A 150 -3.43 -6.38 -3.56
C ALA A 150 -1.98 -6.25 -3.09
N THR A 151 -1.21 -5.29 -3.63
CA THR A 151 0.19 -5.05 -3.23
C THR A 151 0.30 -4.56 -1.80
N THR A 152 -0.56 -3.62 -1.40
CA THR A 152 -0.59 -3.09 -0.02
C THR A 152 -0.89 -4.20 0.98
N ARG A 153 -1.87 -5.07 0.69
CA ARG A 153 -2.18 -6.21 1.55
C ARG A 153 -1.04 -7.22 1.59
N ALA A 154 -0.44 -7.55 0.44
CA ALA A 154 0.70 -8.46 0.39
C ALA A 154 1.88 -7.95 1.24
N GLN A 155 2.20 -6.66 1.19
CA GLN A 155 3.25 -6.04 2.00
C GLN A 155 2.91 -6.03 3.49
N LEU A 156 1.65 -5.74 3.86
CA LEU A 156 1.20 -5.80 5.25
C LEU A 156 1.23 -7.23 5.81
N PHE A 157 0.86 -8.23 5.00
CA PHE A 157 0.97 -9.63 5.39
C PHE A 157 2.43 -10.06 5.55
N ALA A 158 3.33 -9.69 4.63
CA ALA A 158 4.76 -9.97 4.75
C ALA A 158 5.40 -9.31 5.98
N ALA A 159 5.06 -8.05 6.26
CA ALA A 159 5.52 -7.32 7.43
C ALA A 159 5.00 -7.94 8.74
N LYS A 160 3.73 -8.40 8.77
CA LYS A 160 3.16 -9.11 9.94
C LYS A 160 3.77 -10.50 10.16
N LEU A 161 4.20 -11.16 9.10
CA LEU A 161 4.88 -12.45 9.16
C LEU A 161 6.36 -12.33 9.53
N GLY A 162 6.89 -11.11 9.73
CA GLY A 162 8.28 -10.90 10.11
C GLY A 162 9.28 -11.29 9.02
N MET A 163 8.83 -11.42 7.76
CA MET A 163 9.71 -11.59 6.61
C MET A 163 10.32 -10.23 6.23
N SER A 164 11.14 -9.67 7.13
CA SER A 164 12.14 -8.68 6.73
C SER A 164 13.15 -9.37 5.82
N GLY A 165 13.67 -8.64 4.83
CA GLY A 165 14.57 -9.13 3.78
C GLY A 165 15.91 -9.73 4.23
N ASP A 166 16.03 -10.22 5.46
CA ASP A 166 17.21 -10.89 5.99
C ASP A 166 17.46 -12.27 5.33
N GLU A 167 16.42 -12.89 4.74
CA GLU A 167 16.62 -14.12 3.94
C GLU A 167 17.17 -13.87 2.54
N ALA A 168 16.96 -12.68 1.96
CA ALA A 168 17.51 -12.35 0.64
C ALA A 168 19.02 -12.06 0.73
N GLU A 169 19.46 -11.26 1.72
CA GLU A 169 20.89 -11.05 1.97
C GLU A 169 21.57 -12.27 2.62
N GLY A 170 20.88 -12.98 3.51
CA GLY A 170 21.38 -14.21 4.12
C GLY A 170 21.57 -15.34 3.11
N GLY A 171 20.66 -15.47 2.13
CA GLY A 171 20.75 -16.43 1.05
C GLY A 171 21.92 -16.15 0.10
N GLU A 172 22.17 -14.88 -0.23
CA GLU A 172 23.24 -14.47 -1.15
C GLU A 172 24.62 -14.48 -0.48
N SER A 173 24.70 -14.10 0.79
CA SER A 173 25.88 -14.27 1.65
C SER A 173 26.24 -15.74 1.82
N ASN A 174 25.27 -16.60 2.14
CA ASN A 174 25.50 -18.04 2.29
C ASN A 174 25.87 -18.71 0.96
N ARG A 175 25.29 -18.29 -0.17
CA ARG A 175 25.65 -18.80 -1.50
C ARG A 175 27.07 -18.38 -1.88
N ARG A 176 27.48 -17.15 -1.59
CA ARG A 176 28.85 -16.63 -1.79
C ARG A 176 29.87 -17.30 -0.86
N SER A 177 29.50 -17.64 0.38
CA SER A 177 30.33 -18.41 1.32
C SER A 177 30.42 -19.90 0.99
N ARG A 178 29.47 -20.46 0.21
CA ARG A 178 29.54 -21.83 -0.28
C ARG A 178 30.46 -21.94 -1.49
N ASP A 179 30.36 -20.98 -2.42
CA ASP A 179 31.18 -20.91 -3.62
C ASP A 179 32.67 -20.66 -3.28
N SER A 180 32.94 -19.78 -2.31
CA SER A 180 34.30 -19.58 -1.82
C SER A 180 34.88 -20.79 -1.10
N ARG A 181 34.07 -21.68 -0.52
CA ARG A 181 34.55 -22.92 0.10
C ARG A 181 34.93 -24.00 -0.92
N VAL A 182 34.26 -24.00 -2.07
CA VAL A 182 34.51 -24.94 -3.17
C VAL A 182 35.78 -24.55 -3.94
N SER A 183 36.08 -23.25 -4.06
CA SER A 183 37.26 -22.77 -4.79
C SER A 183 38.62 -23.06 -4.13
N TRP A 184 38.66 -23.38 -2.83
CA TRP A 184 39.88 -23.81 -2.13
C TRP A 184 40.18 -25.31 -2.25
N GLN A 185 39.24 -26.15 -2.68
CA GLN A 185 39.46 -27.60 -2.79
C GLN A 185 40.06 -28.05 -4.13
N GLY A 186 40.16 -27.17 -5.12
CA GLY A 186 40.66 -27.48 -6.47
C GLY A 186 42.08 -26.99 -6.79
N LYS A 187 42.81 -26.39 -5.84
CA LYS A 187 44.16 -25.85 -6.07
C LYS A 187 45.21 -26.49 -5.17
N SER A 188 45.43 -27.79 -5.34
CA SER A 188 46.70 -28.41 -4.93
C SER A 188 47.78 -28.03 -5.94
N ALA A 189 48.81 -27.35 -5.46
CA ALA A 189 49.90 -26.79 -6.25
C ALA A 189 50.83 -27.87 -6.84
N PRO A 190 51.28 -27.76 -8.10
CA PRO A 190 52.25 -28.68 -8.68
C PRO A 190 53.67 -28.18 -8.39
N TRP A 191 54.23 -28.56 -7.23
CA TRP A 191 55.63 -28.27 -6.90
C TRP A 191 56.26 -29.41 -6.10
N PHE A 192 56.15 -30.67 -6.53
CA PHE A 192 57.10 -31.69 -6.12
C PHE A 192 57.21 -32.78 -7.20
N SER A 193 58.48 -33.15 -7.45
CA SER A 193 59.06 -34.14 -8.38
C SER A 193 59.07 -33.78 -9.86
#